data_AF-A0A6N9RA71-F1
#
_entry.id   AF-A0A6N9RA71-F1
#
_cell.length_a   1.000
_cell.length_b   1.000
_cell.length_c   1.000
_cell.angle_alpha   90.00
_cell.angle_beta   90.00
_cell.angle_gamma   90.00
#
_symmetry.space_group_name_H-M   'P 1'
#
loop_
_entity.id
_entity.type
_entity.pdbx_description
1 polymer ?
#
loop_
_entity_poly.entity_id
_entity_poly.type
_entity_poly.pdbx_seq_one_letter_code
_entity_poly.pdbx_strand_id
1 'polypeptide(L)' 'FDDGRRLDAVGLAELGPGDTVRLQAADVPARVLVIAGRPVNEPVAWQGPFVMNTREELQQAVDDYRAGRF' A
#
# COMPACT_ATOMS: atom_id res chain seq x y z
N PHE A 1 -13.61 -22.91 10.07
CA PHE A 1 -13.20 -21.56 9.63
C PHE A 1 -12.30 -20.99 10.73
N ASP A 2 -11.41 -21.81 11.26
CA ASP A 2 -11.00 -21.68 12.67
C ASP A 2 -9.78 -20.77 12.83
N ASP A 3 -9.29 -20.20 11.73
CA ASP A 3 -8.13 -19.31 11.62
C ASP A 3 -8.46 -17.92 11.03
N GLY A 4 -9.72 -17.64 10.68
CA GLY A 4 -10.13 -16.36 10.10
C GLY A 4 -10.06 -15.21 11.10
N ARG A 5 -9.51 -14.06 10.68
CA ARG A 5 -9.47 -12.83 11.49
C ARG A 5 -10.69 -11.96 11.21
N ARG A 6 -11.47 -11.62 12.26
CA ARG A 6 -12.51 -10.59 12.17
C ARG A 6 -11.86 -9.20 12.06
N LEU A 7 -12.38 -8.40 11.13
CA LEU A 7 -12.01 -6.99 10.99
C LEU A 7 -13.25 -6.13 11.23
N ASP A 8 -13.08 -5.08 12.04
CA ASP A 8 -14.09 -4.06 12.23
C ASP A 8 -14.07 -3.05 11.07
N ALA A 9 -15.03 -2.12 11.07
CA ALA A 9 -15.09 -1.06 10.07
C ALA A 9 -13.80 -0.21 10.09
N VAL A 10 -13.27 0.11 8.91
CA VAL A 10 -11.95 0.78 8.73
C VAL A 10 -10.81 -0.09 9.28
N GLY A 11 -10.76 -1.36 8.84
CA GLY A 11 -9.69 -2.30 9.18
C GLY A 11 -8.70 -2.53 8.04
N LEU A 12 -7.46 -2.86 8.40
CA LEU A 12 -6.44 -3.39 7.49
C LEU A 12 -5.99 -4.76 7.99
N ALA A 13 -5.89 -5.72 7.06
CA ALA A 13 -5.24 -6.99 7.31
C ALA A 13 -4.15 -7.23 6.27
N GLU A 14 -2.99 -7.66 6.74
CA GLU A 14 -1.96 -8.24 5.90
C GLU A 14 -2.34 -9.69 5.59
N LEU A 15 -2.24 -10.06 4.31
CA LEU A 15 -2.49 -11.43 3.87
C LEU A 15 -1.17 -12.19 3.90
N GLY A 16 -1.20 -13.40 4.46
CA GLY A 16 -0.09 -14.33 4.38
C GLY A 16 0.05 -14.96 2.99
N PRO A 17 1.07 -15.81 2.79
CA PRO A 17 1.24 -16.55 1.55
C PRO A 17 0.02 -17.42 1.21
N GLY A 18 -0.32 -17.49 -0.08
CA GLY A 18 -1.39 -18.35 -0.59
C GLY A 18 -1.98 -17.83 -1.90
N ASP A 19 -2.75 -18.67 -2.57
CA ASP A 19 -3.31 -18.37 -3.90
C ASP A 19 -4.74 -17.81 -3.84
N THR A 20 -5.38 -17.89 -2.67
CA THR A 20 -6.78 -17.50 -2.49
C THR A 20 -6.99 -16.76 -1.19
N VAL A 21 -7.82 -15.72 -1.22
CA VAL A 21 -8.37 -15.06 -0.02
C VAL A 21 -9.86 -15.38 0.08
N ARG A 22 -10.33 -15.76 1.27
CA ARG A 22 -11.75 -15.95 1.55
C ARG A 22 -12.24 -14.81 2.42
N LEU A 23 -13.27 -14.12 1.95
CA LEU A 23 -13.91 -13.02 2.66
C LEU A 23 -15.36 -13.39 2.96
N GLN A 24 -15.81 -13.08 4.17
CA GLN A 24 -17.19 -13.27 4.59
C GLN A 24 -17.66 -12.02 5.32
N ALA A 25 -18.75 -11.43 4.84
CA ALA A 25 -19.45 -10.40 5.58
C ALA A 25 -20.08 -11.02 6.84
N ALA A 26 -19.99 -10.33 7.97
CA ALA A 26 -20.63 -10.73 9.21
C ALA A 26 -22.11 -10.31 9.19
N ASP A 27 -22.55 -9.57 10.21
CA ASP A 27 -23.96 -9.24 10.44
C ASP A 27 -24.48 -8.13 9.51
N VAL A 28 -23.57 -7.39 8.85
CA VAL A 28 -23.88 -6.27 7.97
C VAL A 28 -23.12 -6.38 6.65
N PRO A 29 -23.62 -5.79 5.54
CA PRO A 29 -22.89 -5.74 4.27
C PRO A 29 -21.50 -5.10 4.43
N ALA A 30 -20.50 -5.72 3.81
CA ALA A 30 -19.12 -5.24 3.83
C ALA A 30 -18.72 -4.64 2.48
N ARG A 31 -17.92 -3.57 2.51
CA ARG A 31 -17.20 -3.04 1.35
C ARG A 31 -15.71 -3.26 1.59
N VAL A 32 -15.05 -3.94 0.67
CA VAL A 32 -13.65 -4.36 0.82
C VAL A 32 -12.87 -3.98 -0.43
N LEU A 33 -11.62 -3.54 -0.24
CA LEU A 33 -10.62 -3.39 -1.28
C LEU A 33 -9.52 -4.42 -1.02
N VAL A 34 -9.24 -5.28 -1.99
CA VAL A 34 -8.13 -6.22 -1.95
C VAL A 34 -7.02 -5.68 -2.84
N ILE A 35 -5.84 -5.48 -2.27
CA ILE A 35 -4.65 -4.99 -2.98
C ILE A 35 -3.59 -6.09 -2.90
N ALA A 36 -3.09 -6.51 -4.06
CA ALA A 36 -2.01 -7.47 -4.18
C ALA A 36 -1.09 -7.06 -5.33
N GLY A 37 0.22 -7.31 -5.18
CA GLY A 37 1.22 -6.95 -6.17
C GLY A 37 2.53 -7.67 -5.90
N ARG A 38 3.36 -7.78 -6.94
CA ARG A 38 4.73 -8.28 -6.77
C ARG A 38 5.54 -7.22 -6.01
N PRO A 39 6.36 -7.61 -5.02
CA PRO A 39 7.30 -6.68 -4.40
C PRO A 39 8.19 -6.02 -5.46
N VAL A 40 8.34 -4.70 -5.38
CA VAL A 40 9.18 -3.92 -6.31
C VAL A 40 10.67 -4.26 -6.13
N ASN A 41 11.08 -4.62 -4.91
CA ASN A 41 12.45 -5.01 -4.56
C ASN A 41 13.52 -3.95 -4.89
N GLU A 42 13.12 -2.68 -4.87
CA GLU A 42 14.03 -1.55 -5.02
C GLU A 42 13.97 -0.69 -3.75
N PRO A 43 15.05 0.06 -3.44
CA PRO A 43 15.00 1.03 -2.35
C PRO A 43 13.89 2.05 -2.58
N VAL A 44 13.29 2.52 -1.48
CA VAL A 44 12.23 3.54 -1.50
C VAL A 44 12.71 4.75 -0.71
N ALA A 45 12.90 5.87 -1.39
CA ALA A 45 13.14 7.18 -0.81
C ALA A 45 11.88 8.03 -0.98
N TRP A 46 11.29 8.48 0.13
CA TRP A 46 10.01 9.18 0.12
C TRP A 46 10.07 10.52 0.88
N GLN A 47 9.51 11.57 0.28
CA GLN A 47 9.29 12.87 0.93
C GLN A 47 8.05 13.55 0.34
N GLY A 48 6.98 13.61 1.13
CA GLY A 48 5.73 14.28 0.74
C GLY A 48 5.09 13.63 -0.50
N PRO A 49 4.89 14.37 -1.61
CA PRO A 49 4.31 13.81 -2.82
C PRO A 49 5.32 13.06 -3.71
N PHE A 50 6.60 13.02 -3.34
CA PHE A 50 7.66 12.46 -4.18
C PHE A 50 8.15 11.11 -3.64
N VAL A 51 8.20 10.11 -4.52
CA VAL A 51 8.75 8.77 -4.28
C VAL A 51 9.78 8.50 -5.35
N MET A 52 11.02 8.19 -4.95
CA MET A 52 12.16 7.83 -5.81
C MET A 52 12.90 6.63 -5.22
N ASN A 53 13.95 6.16 -5.89
CA ASN A 53 14.76 5.06 -5.40
C ASN A 53 15.87 5.52 -4.44
N THR A 54 16.49 6.69 -4.70
CA THR A 54 17.61 7.22 -3.92
C THR A 54 17.31 8.59 -3.28
N ARG A 55 18.13 9.01 -2.30
CA ARG A 55 17.97 10.31 -1.64
C ARG A 55 18.32 11.46 -2.58
N GLU A 56 19.29 11.24 -3.47
CA GLU A 56 19.77 12.19 -4.47
C GLU A 56 18.67 12.48 -5.51
N GLU A 57 18.03 11.44 -6.06
CA GLU A 57 16.89 11.58 -6.98
C GLU A 57 15.71 12.30 -6.32
N LEU A 58 15.45 11.99 -5.05
CA LEU A 58 14.38 12.64 -4.30
C LEU A 58 14.66 14.12 -4.08
N GLN A 59 15.91 14.50 -3.78
CA GLN A 59 16.30 15.90 -3.63
C GLN A 59 16.19 16.65 -4.96
N GLN A 60 16.65 16.03 -6.04
CA GLN A 60 16.51 16.57 -7.39
C GLN A 60 15.04 16.83 -7.76
N ALA A 61 14.14 15.86 -7.50
CA ALA A 61 12.72 15.99 -7.78
C ALA A 61 12.07 17.17 -7.01
N VAL A 62 12.46 17.34 -5.75
CA VAL A 62 11.99 18.47 -4.92
C VAL A 62 12.49 19.80 -5.48
N ASP A 63 13.74 19.89 -5.92
CA ASP A 63 14.33 21.12 -6.44
C ASP A 63 13.80 21.49 -7.83
N ASP A 64 13.53 20.49 -8.67
CA ASP A 64 12.84 20.66 -9.96
C ASP A 64 11.41 21.19 -9.77
N TYR A 65 10.68 20.65 -8.79
CA TYR A 65 9.34 21.15 -8.45
C TYR A 65 9.39 22.59 -7.95
N ARG A 66 10.32 22.91 -7.03
CA ARG A 66 10.50 24.28 -6.51
C ARG A 66 10.90 25.28 -7.59
N ALA A 67 11.62 24.82 -8.61
CA ALA A 67 12.03 25.65 -9.73
C ALA A 67 10.98 25.77 -10.85
N GLY A 68 9.81 25.13 -10.72
CA GLY A 68 8.74 25.17 -11.72
C GLY A 68 9.09 24.43 -13.02
N ARG A 69 9.93 23.39 -12.95
CA ARG A 69 10.28 22.54 -14.10
C ARG A 69 9.28 21.38 -14.33
N PHE A 70 8.12 21.42 -13.68
CA PHE A 70 7.01 20.46 -13.75
C PHE A 70 5.66 21.16 -13.80
#